data_AF-A0A090ENE0-F1
#
_entry.id   AF-A0A090ENE0-F1
#
_cell.length_a   1.000
_cell.length_b   1.000
_cell.length_c   1.000
_cell.angle_alpha   90.00
_cell.angle_beta   90.00
_cell.angle_gamma   90.00
#
_symmetry.space_group_name_H-M   'P 1'
#
loop_
_entity.id
_entity.type
_entity.pdbx_description
1 polymer ?
#
loop_
_entity_poly.entity_id
_entity_poly.type
_entity_poly.pdbx_seq_one_letter_code
_entity_poly.pdbx_strand_id
1 'polypeptide(L)'
;MTCHSQLFTNADMLAPVRASLASGKPIEWQRVNSVPDFVFFNHAIHVNKGVACETCHGEIDEMPLTRRAHTLSMEWCLGCHRNPQPNLRPPQNVFLMHWRPPAEIDEIRRQLVGMLDIHPETMTDCYVCHR
;
A
#
# COMPACT_ATOMS: atom_id res chain seq x y z
N MET A 1 18.58 -14.51 -7.52
CA MET A 1 19.36 -13.25 -7.66
C MET A 1 19.53 -12.94 -9.12
N THR A 2 18.77 -11.96 -9.64
CA THR A 2 18.74 -11.61 -11.07
C THR A 2 19.69 -10.46 -11.41
N CYS A 3 19.46 -9.27 -10.85
CA CYS A 3 20.27 -8.09 -11.17
C CYS A 3 21.60 -8.06 -10.41
N HIS A 4 21.57 -8.32 -9.09
CA HIS A 4 22.77 -8.21 -8.24
C HIS A 4 23.74 -9.39 -8.36
N SER A 5 23.53 -10.31 -9.30
CA SER A 5 24.54 -11.24 -9.78
C SER A 5 25.47 -10.61 -10.84
N GLN A 6 25.08 -9.46 -11.40
CA GLN A 6 25.81 -8.74 -12.45
C GLN A 6 26.16 -7.30 -12.04
N LEU A 7 25.28 -6.64 -11.27
CA LEU A 7 25.42 -5.24 -10.86
C LEU A 7 25.68 -5.11 -9.36
N PHE A 8 26.63 -4.26 -8.97
CA PHE A 8 27.01 -4.01 -7.56
C PHE A 8 27.32 -5.29 -6.77
N THR A 9 27.90 -6.29 -7.46
CA THR A 9 28.08 -7.65 -6.95
C THR A 9 28.85 -7.70 -5.63
N ASN A 10 29.80 -6.78 -5.42
CA ASN A 10 30.65 -6.73 -4.24
C ASN A 10 30.31 -5.60 -3.25
N ALA A 11 29.17 -4.92 -3.42
CA ALA A 11 28.76 -3.89 -2.46
C ALA A 11 28.53 -4.50 -1.07
N ASP A 12 29.04 -3.85 -0.03
CA ASP A 12 28.98 -4.34 1.36
C ASP A 12 27.54 -4.46 1.87
N MET A 13 26.71 -3.47 1.56
CA MET A 13 25.28 -3.46 1.93
C MET A 13 24.50 -4.66 1.37
N LEU A 14 24.98 -5.29 0.30
CA LEU A 14 24.34 -6.45 -0.33
C LEU A 14 24.90 -7.80 0.17
N ALA A 15 25.85 -7.79 1.11
CA ALA A 15 26.38 -9.01 1.71
C ALA A 15 25.29 -9.95 2.27
N PRO A 16 24.23 -9.47 2.95
CA PRO A 16 23.14 -10.33 3.42
C PRO A 16 22.40 -11.03 2.27
N VAL A 17 22.24 -10.37 1.12
CA VAL A 17 21.56 -10.95 -0.05
C VAL A 17 22.39 -12.09 -0.65
N ARG A 18 23.71 -11.92 -0.75
CA ARG A 18 24.62 -12.97 -1.21
C ARG A 18 24.66 -14.17 -0.24
N ALA A 19 24.73 -13.89 1.06
CA ALA A 19 24.72 -14.93 2.08
C ALA A 19 23.40 -15.73 2.08
N SER A 20 22.26 -15.05 1.92
CA SER A 20 20.95 -15.69 1.78
C SER A 20 20.90 -16.61 0.57
N LEU A 21 21.37 -16.14 -0.60
CA LEU A 21 21.43 -16.96 -1.81
C LEU A 21 22.31 -18.21 -1.63
N ALA A 22 23.50 -18.07 -1.06
CA ALA A 22 24.47 -19.16 -0.92
C ALA A 22 24.04 -20.22 0.11
N SER A 23 23.38 -19.79 1.19
CA SER A 23 22.97 -20.67 2.29
C SER A 23 21.56 -21.23 2.15
N GLY A 24 20.74 -20.65 1.26
CA GLY A 24 19.31 -20.94 1.15
C GLY A 24 18.46 -20.41 2.31
N LYS A 25 19.06 -19.72 3.29
CA LYS A 25 18.34 -19.11 4.41
C LYS A 25 17.70 -17.79 3.97
N PRO A 26 16.39 -17.56 4.17
CA PRO A 26 15.74 -16.29 3.84
C PRO A 26 16.35 -15.10 4.58
N ILE A 27 16.24 -13.91 3.98
CA ILE A 27 16.59 -12.66 4.65
C ILE A 27 15.49 -12.34 5.68
N GLU A 28 15.92 -12.06 6.90
CA GLU A 28 15.04 -11.61 7.99
C GLU A 28 14.70 -10.12 7.82
N TRP A 29 13.68 -9.84 7.02
CA TRP A 29 13.20 -8.47 6.80
C TRP A 29 12.47 -7.92 8.02
N GLN A 30 12.78 -6.69 8.40
CA GLN A 30 12.00 -5.98 9.40
C GLN A 30 10.77 -5.35 8.75
N ARG A 31 9.59 -5.88 9.09
CA ARG A 31 8.32 -5.34 8.60
C ARG A 31 8.01 -4.01 9.29
N VAL A 32 7.94 -2.94 8.52
CA VAL A 32 7.72 -1.57 9.04
C VAL A 32 6.23 -1.25 9.20
N ASN A 33 5.41 -1.70 8.25
CA ASN A 33 3.95 -1.60 8.32
C ASN A 33 3.40 -2.94 8.80
N SER A 34 3.12 -3.04 10.09
CA SER A 34 2.43 -4.18 10.69
C SER A 34 1.14 -3.72 11.35
N VAL A 35 0.06 -4.41 11.03
CA VAL A 35 -1.20 -4.34 11.80
C VAL A 35 -1.22 -5.50 12.80
N PRO A 36 -2.00 -5.41 13.88
CA PRO A 36 -2.15 -6.52 14.81
C PRO A 36 -2.71 -7.78 14.13
N ASP A 37 -2.36 -8.96 14.64
CA ASP A 37 -2.70 -10.24 13.99
C ASP A 37 -4.21 -10.52 13.94
N PHE A 38 -5.01 -9.88 14.80
CA PHE A 38 -6.47 -9.93 14.77
C PHE A 38 -7.11 -9.00 13.71
N VAL A 39 -6.28 -8.35 12.89
CA VAL A 39 -6.71 -7.53 11.76
C VAL A 39 -6.33 -8.24 10.46
N PHE A 40 -7.34 -8.71 9.75
CA PHE A 40 -7.18 -9.22 8.40
C PHE A 40 -7.16 -8.07 7.39
N PHE A 41 -5.98 -7.77 6.84
CA PHE A 41 -5.81 -6.75 5.80
C PHE A 41 -5.67 -7.38 4.41
N ASN A 42 -6.51 -6.96 3.46
CA ASN A 42 -6.47 -7.42 2.08
C ASN A 42 -5.97 -6.31 1.15
N HIS A 43 -4.79 -6.44 0.56
CA HIS A 43 -4.25 -5.45 -0.38
C HIS A 43 -5.07 -5.34 -1.67
N ALA A 44 -5.53 -6.48 -2.21
CA ALA A 44 -6.12 -6.55 -3.54
C ALA A 44 -7.41 -5.73 -3.64
N ILE A 45 -8.25 -5.75 -2.59
CA ILE A 45 -9.49 -4.98 -2.60
C ILE A 45 -9.23 -3.47 -2.68
N HIS A 46 -8.24 -2.95 -1.95
CA HIS A 46 -7.93 -1.53 -1.94
C HIS A 46 -7.38 -1.06 -3.30
N VAL A 47 -6.41 -1.80 -3.85
CA VAL A 47 -5.81 -1.51 -5.16
C VAL A 47 -6.87 -1.56 -6.26
N ASN A 48 -7.71 -2.60 -6.27
CA ASN A 48 -8.74 -2.76 -7.30
C ASN A 48 -9.88 -1.74 -7.18
N LYS A 49 -10.12 -1.20 -5.97
CA LYS A 49 -11.10 -0.13 -5.72
C LYS A 49 -10.47 1.27 -5.83
N GLY A 50 -9.27 1.39 -6.39
CA GLY A 50 -8.70 2.69 -6.77
C GLY A 50 -7.94 3.41 -5.66
N VAL A 51 -7.53 2.73 -4.60
CA VAL A 51 -6.68 3.31 -3.54
C VAL A 51 -5.22 3.13 -3.91
N ALA A 52 -4.49 4.25 -4.01
CA ALA A 52 -3.08 4.26 -4.38
C ALA A 52 -2.14 3.77 -3.27
N CYS A 53 -0.99 3.20 -3.66
CA CYS A 53 0.07 2.82 -2.73
C CYS A 53 0.54 4.00 -1.87
N GLU A 54 0.72 5.15 -2.52
CA GLU A 54 1.15 6.41 -1.92
C GLU A 54 0.22 6.88 -0.79
N THR A 55 -1.09 6.64 -0.92
CA THR A 55 -2.09 7.03 0.10
C THR A 55 -1.85 6.32 1.44
N CYS A 56 -1.35 5.09 1.41
CA CYS A 56 -1.15 4.28 2.62
C CYS A 56 0.33 4.21 3.07
N HIS A 57 1.26 4.25 2.11
CA HIS A 57 2.69 4.04 2.36
C HIS A 57 3.53 5.32 2.24
N GLY A 58 2.93 6.45 1.83
CA GLY A 58 3.62 7.69 1.52
C GLY A 58 4.43 7.59 0.22
N GLU A 59 5.30 8.58 0.00
CA GLU A 59 6.22 8.68 -1.15
C GLU A 59 7.35 7.65 -1.02
N ILE A 60 7.02 6.38 -1.24
CA ILE A 60 7.93 5.23 -1.04
C ILE A 60 9.15 5.29 -1.96
N ASP A 61 9.00 5.93 -3.12
CA ASP A 61 10.06 6.21 -4.09
C ASP A 61 11.09 7.22 -3.57
N GLU A 62 10.69 8.08 -2.63
CA GLU A 62 11.59 9.02 -1.94
C GLU A 62 12.08 8.48 -0.58
N MET A 63 11.88 7.20 -0.27
CA MET A 63 12.34 6.57 0.97
C MET A 63 13.58 5.70 0.76
N PRO A 64 14.82 6.22 0.98
CA PRO A 64 16.04 5.39 0.97
C PRO A 64 15.98 4.25 1.98
N LEU A 65 15.31 4.46 3.11
CA LEU A 65 14.92 3.45 4.07
C LEU A 65 13.43 3.57 4.33
N THR A 66 12.72 2.47 4.15
CA THR A 66 11.27 2.44 4.32
C THR A 66 10.88 2.81 5.75
N ARG A 67 9.92 3.72 5.89
CA ARG A 67 9.37 4.15 7.17
C ARG A 67 7.84 4.08 7.14
N ARG A 68 7.23 4.09 8.32
CA ARG A 68 5.78 4.17 8.45
C ARG A 68 5.32 5.61 8.20
N ALA A 69 4.67 5.86 7.06
CA ALA A 69 4.15 7.18 6.72
C ALA A 69 2.90 7.57 7.53
N HIS A 70 2.05 6.59 7.85
CA HIS A 70 0.78 6.80 8.55
C HIS A 70 0.63 5.86 9.73
N THR A 71 -0.21 6.27 10.69
CA THR A 71 -0.40 5.50 11.93
C THR A 71 -1.10 4.19 11.74
N LEU A 72 -1.71 3.88 10.58
CA LEU A 72 -2.46 2.64 10.28
C LEU A 72 -3.27 2.12 11.49
N SER A 73 -3.83 3.04 12.27
CA SER A 73 -4.64 2.74 13.43
C SER A 73 -6.07 2.49 12.97
N MET A 74 -6.89 1.86 13.82
CA MET A 74 -8.31 1.63 13.50
C MET A 74 -9.01 2.92 13.09
N GLU A 75 -8.82 4.02 13.83
CA GLU A 75 -9.48 5.29 13.50
C GLU A 75 -8.99 5.88 12.17
N TRP A 76 -7.71 5.70 11.83
CA TRP A 76 -7.21 6.10 10.51
C TRP A 76 -7.87 5.30 9.38
N CYS A 77 -8.00 3.98 9.54
CA CYS A 77 -8.70 3.13 8.58
C CYS A 77 -10.18 3.51 8.47
N LEU A 78 -10.86 3.72 9.61
CA LEU A 78 -12.27 4.10 9.65
C LEU A 78 -12.53 5.48 9.06
N GLY A 79 -11.59 6.43 9.18
CA GLY A 79 -11.70 7.72 8.51
C GLY A 79 -11.87 7.57 6.99
N CYS A 80 -11.09 6.68 6.37
CA CYS A 80 -11.24 6.35 4.96
C CYS A 80 -12.48 5.49 4.70
N HIS A 81 -12.78 4.51 5.54
CA HIS A 81 -13.93 3.62 5.30
C HIS A 81 -15.28 4.35 5.40
N ARG A 82 -15.40 5.36 6.26
CA ARG A 82 -16.58 6.22 6.38
C ARG A 82 -16.69 7.22 5.22
N ASN A 83 -15.57 7.66 4.66
CA ASN A 83 -15.53 8.59 3.53
C ASN A 83 -14.37 8.24 2.57
N PRO A 84 -14.56 7.26 1.67
CA PRO A 84 -13.47 6.78 0.83
C PRO A 84 -13.15 7.71 -0.33
N GLN A 85 -14.11 8.55 -0.76
CA GLN A 85 -14.03 9.37 -1.96
C GLN A 85 -12.71 10.16 -2.09
N PRO A 86 -12.23 10.89 -1.06
CA PRO A 86 -10.99 11.68 -1.16
C PRO A 86 -9.73 10.84 -1.45
N ASN A 87 -9.79 9.52 -1.26
CA ASN A 87 -8.66 8.61 -1.43
C ASN A 87 -8.71 7.83 -2.74
N LEU A 88 -9.79 7.96 -3.53
CA LEU A 88 -9.95 7.25 -4.79
C LEU A 88 -9.19 7.93 -5.93
N ARG A 89 -8.61 7.09 -6.79
CA ARG A 89 -8.04 7.42 -8.10
C ARG A 89 -8.64 6.50 -9.16
N PRO A 90 -8.65 6.92 -10.44
CA PRO A 90 -8.89 5.98 -11.54
C PRO A 90 -7.92 4.79 -11.44
N PRO A 91 -8.37 3.53 -11.62
CA PRO A 91 -7.55 2.34 -11.39
C PRO A 91 -6.20 2.35 -12.14
N GLN A 92 -6.16 2.91 -13.35
CA GLN A 92 -4.94 3.04 -14.14
C GLN A 92 -3.85 3.94 -13.49
N ASN A 93 -4.23 4.77 -12.52
CA ASN A 93 -3.36 5.72 -11.85
C ASN A 93 -2.94 5.27 -10.43
N VAL A 94 -3.35 4.07 -10.00
CA VAL A 94 -3.10 3.56 -8.63
C VAL A 94 -1.61 3.39 -8.32
N PHE A 95 -0.82 3.05 -9.34
CA PHE A 95 0.63 2.86 -9.23
C PHE A 95 1.45 4.09 -9.63
N LEU A 96 0.80 5.20 -10.02
CA LEU A 96 1.50 6.44 -10.34
C LEU A 96 1.81 7.20 -9.05
N MET A 97 3.09 7.26 -8.71
CA MET A 97 3.61 8.12 -7.63
C MET A 97 3.52 9.59 -8.05
N HIS A 98 3.33 10.48 -7.06
CA HIS A 98 3.15 11.93 -7.26
C HIS A 98 2.06 12.29 -8.28
N TRP A 99 1.03 11.45 -8.38
CA TRP A 99 -0.08 11.68 -9.29
C TRP A 99 -0.84 12.95 -8.90
N ARG A 100 -1.03 13.84 -9.88
CA ARG A 100 -1.77 15.10 -9.70
C ARG A 100 -3.20 14.91 -10.22
N PRO A 101 -4.21 15.12 -9.37
CA PRO A 101 -5.59 15.00 -9.79
C PRO A 101 -5.96 16.11 -10.80
N PRO A 102 -6.83 15.83 -11.78
CA PRO A 102 -7.42 16.87 -12.62
C PRO A 102 -8.34 17.80 -11.82
N ALA A 103 -8.74 18.93 -12.41
CA ALA A 103 -9.60 19.91 -11.74
C ALA A 103 -10.98 19.32 -11.36
N GLU A 104 -11.48 18.36 -12.15
CA GLU A 104 -12.79 17.72 -12.00
C GLU A 104 -12.75 16.49 -11.08
N ILE A 105 -11.68 16.31 -10.29
CA ILE A 105 -11.45 15.07 -9.52
C ILE A 105 -12.59 14.71 -8.57
N ASP A 106 -13.28 15.69 -7.99
CA ASP A 106 -14.38 15.41 -7.07
C ASP A 106 -15.57 14.76 -7.78
N GLU A 107 -15.86 15.17 -9.02
CA GLU A 107 -16.89 14.53 -9.84
C GLU A 107 -16.46 13.12 -10.26
N ILE A 108 -15.20 12.97 -10.68
CA ILE A 108 -14.64 11.66 -11.01
C ILE A 108 -14.74 10.71 -9.81
N ARG A 109 -14.37 11.16 -8.61
CA ARG A 109 -14.45 10.35 -7.38
C ARG A 109 -15.87 9.97 -7.03
N ARG A 110 -16.84 10.87 -7.21
CA ARG A 110 -18.27 10.54 -7.03
C ARG A 110 -18.69 9.40 -7.96
N GLN A 111 -18.30 9.47 -9.23
CA GLN A 111 -18.62 8.43 -10.21
C GLN A 111 -17.90 7.11 -9.90
N LEU A 112 -16.64 7.17 -9.45
CA LEU A 112 -15.86 5.99 -9.10
C LEU A 112 -16.48 5.15 -7.99
N VAL A 113 -17.19 5.76 -7.02
CA VAL A 113 -17.88 4.99 -5.96
C VAL A 113 -18.87 3.99 -6.57
N GLY A 114 -19.69 4.43 -7.52
CA GLY A 114 -20.64 3.55 -8.20
C GLY A 114 -19.96 2.62 -9.21
N MET A 115 -19.05 3.14 -10.04
CA MET A 115 -18.36 2.35 -11.07
C MET A 115 -17.50 1.22 -10.48
N LEU A 116 -16.91 1.46 -9.31
CA LEU A 116 -16.09 0.49 -8.62
C LEU A 116 -16.87 -0.28 -7.57
N ASP A 117 -18.20 -0.16 -7.47
CA ASP A 117 -19.02 -0.96 -6.55
C ASP A 117 -18.52 -0.82 -5.09
N ILE A 118 -18.42 0.41 -4.61
CA ILE A 118 -17.97 0.76 -3.25
C ILE A 118 -19.19 1.05 -2.39
N HIS A 119 -19.28 0.39 -1.23
CA HIS A 119 -20.40 0.43 -0.30
C HIS A 119 -19.98 0.95 1.09
N PRO A 120 -19.79 2.28 1.28
CA PRO A 120 -19.32 2.84 2.54
C PRO A 120 -20.19 2.46 3.75
N GLU A 121 -21.47 2.21 3.54
CA GLU A 121 -22.46 1.84 4.55
C GLU A 121 -22.19 0.50 5.24
N THR A 122 -21.42 -0.40 4.61
CA THR A 122 -21.07 -1.72 5.18
C THR A 122 -19.58 -1.84 5.53
N MET A 123 -18.75 -0.89 5.10
CA MET A 123 -17.30 -0.97 5.22
C MET A 123 -16.77 -0.83 6.66
N THR A 124 -17.60 -0.42 7.60
CA THR A 124 -17.23 -0.25 9.01
C THR A 124 -17.67 -1.40 9.91
N ASP A 125 -18.30 -2.43 9.35
CA ASP A 125 -18.69 -3.60 10.12
C ASP A 125 -17.47 -4.39 10.58
N CYS A 126 -17.50 -4.93 11.81
CA CYS A 126 -16.34 -5.61 12.40
C CYS A 126 -15.80 -6.75 11.52
N TYR A 127 -16.66 -7.51 10.84
CA TYR A 127 -16.26 -8.66 10.00
C TYR A 127 -15.47 -8.26 8.74
N VAL A 128 -15.46 -6.97 8.38
CA VAL A 128 -14.66 -6.46 7.27
C VAL A 128 -13.17 -6.64 7.57
N CYS A 129 -12.76 -6.41 8.83
CA CYS A 129 -11.35 -6.39 9.26
C CYS A 129 -11.03 -7.44 10.33
N HIS A 130 -11.98 -7.86 11.16
CA HIS A 130 -11.78 -8.79 12.27
C HIS A 130 -12.41 -10.14 11.94
N ARG A 131 -11.56 -11.13 11.66
CA ARG A 131 -11.94 -12.48 11.23
C ARG A 131 -11.15 -13.52 11.99
#